data_AF-A0A538PTD3-F1
#
_entry.id   AF-A0A538PTD3-F1
#
_cell.length_a   1.000
_cell.length_b   1.000
_cell.length_c   1.000
_cell.angle_alpha   90.00
_cell.angle_beta   90.00
_cell.angle_gamma   90.00
#
_symmetry.space_group_name_H-M   'P 1'
#
loop_
_entity.id
_entity.type
_entity.pdbx_description
1 polymer ?
#
loop_
_entity_poly.entity_id
_entity_poly.type
_entity_poly.pdbx_seq_one_letter_code
_entity_poly.pdbx_strand_id
1 'polypeptide(L)'
;MSAERVITNLLRIAREDLEGGRTLNARGNRNAIYLCEQAAEKIIRAVLTSEKIHAGVRHQLEEMVGLVPEENPIKARLRQLQHLGTYATSFRYTTPTGRIPADPPAQQVETTANNIEATLIEVAERFGVDLDAVDKPAAKSSPIR
;
A
#
# COMPACT_ATOMS: atom_id res chain seq x y z
N MET A 1 -17.60 1.46 13.76
CA MET A 1 -17.01 0.48 12.82
C MET A 1 -15.78 -0.10 13.52
N SER A 2 -15.61 -1.43 13.57
CA SER A 2 -14.50 -2.02 14.34
C SER A 2 -13.16 -1.87 13.61
N ALA A 3 -12.07 -1.67 14.34
CA ALA A 3 -10.73 -1.52 13.77
C ALA A 3 -10.31 -2.77 12.99
N GLU A 4 -10.72 -3.96 13.44
CA GLU A 4 -10.47 -5.24 12.80
C GLU A 4 -11.07 -5.31 11.39
N ARG A 5 -12.29 -4.80 11.22
CA ARG A 5 -12.96 -4.75 9.90
C ARG A 5 -12.25 -3.76 8.98
N VAL A 6 -11.85 -2.60 9.50
CA VAL A 6 -11.10 -1.59 8.72
C VAL A 6 -9.76 -2.14 8.24
N ILE A 7 -8.95 -2.70 9.16
CA ILE A 7 -7.66 -3.33 8.86
C ILE A 7 -7.83 -4.39 7.77
N THR A 8 -8.78 -5.29 7.96
CA THR A 8 -8.97 -6.40 7.00
C THR A 8 -9.36 -5.90 5.62
N ASN A 9 -10.32 -4.99 5.54
CA ASN A 9 -10.79 -4.49 4.25
C ASN A 9 -9.69 -3.69 3.54
N LEU A 10 -8.86 -2.93 4.27
CA LEU A 10 -7.71 -2.27 3.68
C LEU A 10 -6.73 -3.28 3.06
N LEU A 11 -6.40 -4.36 3.77
CA LEU A 11 -5.46 -5.37 3.25
C LEU A 11 -6.03 -6.17 2.07
N ARG A 12 -7.33 -6.47 2.08
CA ARG A 12 -7.99 -7.14 0.93
C ARG A 12 -8.01 -6.25 -0.31
N ILE A 13 -8.34 -4.96 -0.15
CA ILE A 13 -8.28 -4.01 -1.26
C ILE A 13 -6.83 -3.84 -1.73
N ALA A 14 -5.84 -3.81 -0.82
CA ALA A 14 -4.43 -3.75 -1.19
C ALA A 14 -3.99 -4.94 -2.06
N ARG A 15 -4.51 -6.14 -1.76
CA ARG A 15 -4.30 -7.33 -2.60
C ARG A 15 -4.89 -7.16 -4.00
N GLU A 16 -6.14 -6.70 -4.09
CA GLU A 16 -6.81 -6.47 -5.38
C GLU A 16 -6.10 -5.39 -6.22
N ASP A 17 -5.64 -4.31 -5.58
CA ASP A 17 -4.82 -3.29 -6.21
C ASP A 17 -3.51 -3.89 -6.76
N LEU A 18 -2.84 -4.75 -5.97
CA LEU A 18 -1.61 -5.40 -6.39
C LEU A 18 -1.82 -6.33 -7.59
N GLU A 19 -2.88 -7.15 -7.57
CA GLU A 19 -3.28 -8.01 -8.69
C GLU A 19 -3.60 -7.18 -9.95
N GLY A 20 -4.35 -6.10 -9.79
CA GLY A 20 -4.62 -5.15 -10.87
C GLY A 20 -3.34 -4.52 -11.41
N GLY A 21 -2.42 -4.12 -10.55
CA GLY A 21 -1.12 -3.56 -10.90
C GLY A 21 -0.30 -4.52 -11.77
N ARG A 22 -0.21 -5.80 -11.37
CA ARG A 22 0.47 -6.84 -12.15
C ARG A 22 -0.19 -7.07 -13.51
N THR A 23 -1.53 -7.15 -13.53
CA THR A 23 -2.31 -7.31 -14.78
C THR A 23 -2.07 -6.17 -15.76
N LEU A 24 -2.02 -4.94 -15.27
CA LEU A 24 -1.75 -3.75 -16.08
C LEU A 24 -0.28 -3.69 -16.53
N ASN A 25 0.66 -4.10 -15.67
CA ASN A 25 2.09 -4.16 -16.01
C ASN A 25 2.34 -5.12 -17.19
N ALA A 26 1.72 -6.30 -17.16
CA ALA A 26 1.80 -7.29 -18.24
C ALA A 26 1.28 -6.75 -19.60
N ARG A 27 0.45 -5.71 -19.58
CA ARG A 27 -0.10 -5.05 -20.78
C ARG A 27 0.64 -3.76 -21.14
N GLY A 28 1.72 -3.42 -20.43
CA GLY A 28 2.44 -2.15 -20.61
C GLY A 28 1.58 -0.92 -20.32
N ASN A 29 0.64 -1.02 -19.37
CA ASN A 29 -0.27 0.07 -19.04
C ASN A 29 0.30 0.95 -17.92
N ARG A 30 0.31 2.27 -18.16
CA ARG A 30 0.83 3.29 -17.24
C ARG A 30 0.23 3.29 -15.83
N ASN A 31 -0.99 2.80 -15.67
CA ASN A 31 -1.66 2.76 -14.38
C ASN A 31 -1.17 1.61 -13.47
N ALA A 32 -0.29 0.73 -13.96
CA ALA A 32 0.25 -0.38 -13.18
C ALA A 32 0.95 0.08 -11.90
N ILE A 33 1.85 1.06 -12.01
CA ILE A 33 2.61 1.56 -10.85
C ILE A 33 1.73 2.36 -9.89
N TYR A 34 0.67 3.00 -10.39
CA TYR A 34 -0.31 3.68 -9.56
C TYR A 34 -1.06 2.69 -8.66
N LEU A 35 -1.47 1.54 -9.19
CA LEU A 35 -2.11 0.50 -8.37
C LEU A 35 -1.14 -0.10 -7.34
N CYS A 36 0.16 -0.21 -7.67
CA CYS A 36 1.18 -0.60 -6.68
C CYS A 36 1.28 0.43 -5.53
N GLU A 37 1.25 1.73 -5.85
CA GLU A 37 1.21 2.79 -4.84
C GLU A 37 -0.04 2.68 -3.97
N GLN A 38 -1.21 2.46 -4.57
CA GLN A 38 -2.48 2.31 -3.87
C GLN A 38 -2.52 1.11 -2.93
N ALA A 39 -1.88 0.00 -3.30
CA ALA A 39 -1.69 -1.15 -2.43
C ALA A 39 -0.80 -0.79 -1.23
N ALA A 40 0.34 -0.12 -1.46
CA ALA A 40 1.23 0.33 -0.40
C ALA A 40 0.54 1.28 0.59
N GLU A 41 -0.24 2.25 0.09
CA GLU A 41 -1.02 3.16 0.93
C GLU A 41 -1.94 2.40 1.89
N LYS A 42 -2.68 1.41 1.38
CA LYS A 42 -3.66 0.68 2.18
C LYS A 42 -3.02 -0.19 3.25
N ILE A 43 -1.85 -0.76 2.97
CA ILE A 43 -1.03 -1.45 3.97
C ILE A 43 -0.62 -0.49 5.09
N ILE A 44 -0.10 0.70 4.74
CA ILE A 44 0.31 1.71 5.72
C ILE A 44 -0.89 2.16 6.57
N ARG A 45 -2.05 2.40 5.94
CA ARG A 45 -3.29 2.76 6.65
C ARG A 45 -3.77 1.67 7.59
N ALA A 46 -3.60 0.39 7.23
CA ALA A 46 -3.96 -0.72 8.12
C ALA A 46 -3.10 -0.69 9.38
N VAL A 47 -1.79 -0.48 9.23
CA VAL A 47 -0.87 -0.32 10.37
C VAL A 47 -1.26 0.89 11.24
N LEU A 48 -1.47 2.07 10.64
CA LEU A 48 -1.89 3.26 11.39
C LEU A 48 -3.24 3.10 12.10
N THR A 49 -4.17 2.35 11.51
CA THR A 49 -5.45 2.01 12.14
C THR A 49 -5.22 1.22 13.44
N SER A 50 -4.27 0.28 13.47
CA SER A 50 -3.91 -0.46 14.68
C SER A 50 -3.28 0.44 15.77
N GLU A 51 -2.54 1.47 15.35
CA GLU A 51 -1.96 2.49 16.23
C GLU A 51 -2.99 3.55 16.68
N LYS A 52 -4.24 3.46 16.22
CA LYS A 52 -5.31 4.45 16.43
C LYS A 52 -4.95 5.84 15.87
N ILE A 53 -4.07 5.89 14.88
CA ILE A 53 -3.63 7.11 14.20
C ILE A 53 -4.43 7.26 12.90
N HIS A 54 -5.08 8.41 12.74
CA HIS A 54 -5.80 8.73 11.52
C HIS A 54 -4.88 9.49 10.57
N ALA A 55 -4.34 8.80 9.56
CA ALA A 55 -3.75 9.47 8.42
C ALA A 55 -4.85 10.28 7.72
N GLY A 56 -4.66 11.60 7.63
CA GLY A 56 -5.61 12.49 6.96
C GLY A 56 -5.85 12.13 5.48
N VAL A 57 -6.56 13.01 4.79
CA VAL A 57 -6.95 12.79 3.37
C VAL A 57 -5.79 12.97 2.38
N ARG A 58 -4.62 13.41 2.84
CA ARG A 58 -3.45 13.60 1.97
C ARG A 58 -2.78 12.25 1.74
N HIS A 59 -2.76 11.81 0.49
CA HIS A 59 -2.15 10.57 0.00
C HIS A 59 -0.61 10.67 -0.08
N GLN A 60 0.04 11.05 1.02
CA GLN A 60 1.49 11.20 1.08
C GLN A 60 2.08 10.06 1.92
N LEU A 61 2.62 9.05 1.24
CA LEU A 61 3.14 7.85 1.91
C LEU A 61 4.23 8.18 2.93
N GLU A 62 5.14 9.11 2.60
CA GLU A 62 6.20 9.55 3.52
C GLU A 62 5.64 10.14 4.82
N GLU A 63 4.64 11.02 4.73
CA GLU A 63 3.97 11.57 5.92
C GLU A 63 3.32 10.46 6.74
N MET A 64 2.61 9.53 6.09
CA MET A 64 1.94 8.41 6.77
C MET A 64 2.93 7.47 7.46
N VAL A 65 4.04 7.14 6.81
CA VAL A 65 5.11 6.32 7.40
C VAL A 65 5.77 7.05 8.57
N GLY A 66 5.92 8.37 8.48
CA GLY A 66 6.42 9.21 9.57
C GLY A 66 5.62 9.07 10.86
N LEU A 67 4.31 8.87 10.75
CA LEU A 67 3.39 8.71 11.89
C LEU A 67 3.47 7.34 12.58
N VAL A 68 4.01 6.31 11.92
CA VAL A 68 4.15 4.98 12.53
C VAL A 68 5.16 5.06 13.68
N PRO A 69 4.91 4.53 14.89
CA PRO A 69 5.89 4.57 15.98
C PRO A 69 7.20 3.83 15.65
N GLU A 70 8.36 4.28 16.15
CA GLU A 70 9.66 3.62 15.85
C GLU A 70 9.75 2.21 16.42
N GLU A 71 9.04 1.91 17.51
CA GLU A 71 8.97 0.58 18.09
C GLU A 71 8.18 -0.43 17.25
N ASN A 72 7.44 0.03 16.23
CA ASN A 72 6.73 -0.87 15.34
C ASN A 72 7.73 -1.56 14.38
N PRO A 73 7.89 -2.89 14.44
CA PRO A 73 8.92 -3.60 13.69
C PRO A 73 8.72 -3.53 12.17
N ILE A 74 7.51 -3.21 11.70
CA ILE A 74 7.18 -3.09 10.28
C ILE A 74 7.61 -1.75 9.70
N LYS A 75 7.88 -0.73 10.52
CA LYS A 75 8.19 0.64 10.05
C LYS A 75 9.34 0.69 9.04
N ALA A 76 10.40 -0.09 9.25
CA ALA A 76 11.54 -0.15 8.34
C ALA A 76 11.15 -0.63 6.93
N ARG A 77 10.21 -1.58 6.82
CA ARG A 77 9.68 -2.03 5.53
C ARG A 77 8.78 -0.98 4.89
N LEU A 78 7.92 -0.32 5.67
CA LEU A 78 7.05 0.73 5.14
C LEU A 78 7.85 1.92 4.59
N ARG A 79 8.98 2.27 5.23
CA ARG A 79 9.93 3.27 4.71
C ARG A 79 10.43 2.92 3.31
N GLN A 80 10.61 1.64 2.98
CA GLN A 80 11.02 1.23 1.64
C GLN A 80 9.93 1.51 0.59
N LEU A 81 8.66 1.58 0.99
CA LEU A 81 7.53 1.84 0.09
C LEU A 81 7.20 3.33 -0.09
N GLN A 82 7.73 4.21 0.78
CA GLN A 82 7.32 5.63 0.83
C GLN A 82 7.58 6.39 -0.48
N HIS A 83 8.60 5.99 -1.24
CA HIS A 83 8.96 6.60 -2.52
C HIS A 83 7.84 6.48 -3.58
N LEU A 84 6.92 5.52 -3.41
CA LEU A 84 5.82 5.30 -4.35
C LEU A 84 4.82 6.46 -4.38
N GLY A 85 4.79 7.32 -3.36
CA GLY A 85 3.86 8.46 -3.31
C GLY A 85 3.97 9.43 -4.50
N THR A 86 5.10 9.46 -5.20
CA THR A 86 5.25 10.23 -6.45
C THR A 86 4.30 9.76 -7.57
N TYR A 87 3.95 8.46 -7.58
CA TYR A 87 3.07 7.87 -8.58
C TYR A 87 1.58 8.18 -8.34
N ALA A 88 1.21 8.59 -7.12
CA ALA A 88 -0.13 9.08 -6.80
C ALA A 88 -0.40 10.50 -7.32
N THR A 89 0.66 11.26 -7.60
CA THR A 89 0.59 12.70 -7.86
C THR A 89 1.22 13.07 -9.20
N SER A 90 2.55 13.07 -9.29
CA SER A 90 3.29 13.64 -10.42
C SER A 90 3.18 12.85 -11.71
N PHE A 91 3.13 11.51 -11.65
CA PHE A 91 3.13 10.65 -12.85
C PHE A 91 1.77 10.51 -13.54
N ARG A 92 0.69 10.98 -12.89
CA ARG A 92 -0.67 10.88 -13.44
C ARG A 92 -0.99 12.01 -14.40
N TYR A 93 -0.40 13.19 -14.19
CA TYR A 93 -0.68 14.38 -14.98
C TYR A 93 0.41 14.64 -16.00
N THR A 94 0.10 15.47 -17.00
CA THR A 94 1.12 16.00 -17.89
C THR A 94 2.08 16.90 -17.11
N THR A 95 3.32 16.99 -17.57
CA THR A 95 4.26 18.03 -17.11
C THR A 95 3.72 19.43 -17.43
N PRO A 96 4.29 20.50 -16.85
CA PRO A 96 3.95 21.87 -17.23
C PRO A 96 4.15 22.18 -18.72
N THR A 97 4.99 21.39 -19.40
CA THR A 97 5.25 21.48 -20.85
C THR A 97 4.34 20.57 -21.69
N GLY A 98 3.34 19.92 -21.09
CA GLY A 98 2.37 19.05 -21.77
C GLY A 98 2.87 17.63 -22.08
N ARG A 99 4.06 17.24 -21.62
CA ARG A 99 4.61 15.90 -21.84
C ARG A 99 3.99 14.90 -20.86
N ILE A 100 3.92 13.64 -21.26
CA ILE A 100 3.53 12.55 -20.37
C ILE A 100 4.82 12.00 -19.72
N PRO A 101 4.91 11.94 -18.38
CA PRO A 101 6.02 11.27 -17.71
C PRO A 101 6.18 9.83 -18.18
N ALA A 102 7.42 9.39 -18.37
CA ALA A 102 7.69 8.00 -18.75
C ALA A 102 7.38 7.06 -17.57
N ASP A 103 6.77 5.92 -17.89
CA ASP A 103 6.54 4.88 -16.88
C ASP A 103 7.86 4.21 -16.48
N PRO A 104 7.97 3.73 -15.23
CA PRO A 104 9.07 2.86 -14.85
C PRO A 104 9.08 1.58 -15.71
N PRO A 105 10.26 0.99 -15.99
CA PRO A 105 10.35 -0.28 -16.71
C PRO A 105 9.51 -1.38 -16.07
N ALA A 106 8.94 -2.26 -16.88
CA ALA A 106 8.05 -3.34 -16.39
C ALA A 106 8.70 -4.22 -15.30
N GLN A 107 10.02 -4.48 -15.41
CA GLN A 107 10.78 -5.23 -14.41
C GLN A 107 10.91 -4.48 -13.08
N GLN A 108 10.99 -3.13 -13.12
CA GLN A 108 10.99 -2.31 -11.92
C GLN A 108 9.62 -2.36 -11.24
N VAL A 109 8.53 -2.24 -12.01
CA VAL A 109 7.16 -2.39 -11.48
C VAL A 109 6.97 -3.76 -10.82
N GLU A 110 7.45 -4.82 -11.47
CA GLU A 110 7.38 -6.19 -10.95
C GLU A 110 8.17 -6.36 -9.64
N THR A 111 9.38 -5.80 -9.57
CA THR A 111 10.20 -5.81 -8.35
C THR A 111 9.49 -5.06 -7.22
N THR A 112 8.90 -3.91 -7.52
CA THR A 112 8.09 -3.14 -6.57
C THR A 112 6.88 -3.93 -6.09
N ALA A 113 6.16 -4.59 -7.01
CA ALA A 113 5.01 -5.44 -6.67
C ALA A 113 5.40 -6.57 -5.72
N ASN A 114 6.54 -7.24 -5.95
CA ASN A 114 7.05 -8.28 -5.06
C ASN A 114 7.35 -7.76 -3.64
N ASN A 115 7.93 -6.55 -3.53
CA ASN A 115 8.21 -5.94 -2.22
C ASN A 115 6.93 -5.56 -1.47
N ILE A 116 5.91 -5.07 -2.19
CA ILE A 116 4.59 -4.78 -1.63
C ILE A 116 3.92 -6.07 -1.17
N GLU A 117 3.96 -7.13 -1.98
CA GLU A 117 3.39 -8.44 -1.66
C GLU A 117 3.98 -9.02 -0.38
N ALA A 118 5.32 -9.01 -0.26
CA ALA A 118 6.00 -9.49 0.94
C ALA A 118 5.57 -8.69 2.19
N THR A 119 5.40 -7.37 2.05
CA THR A 119 4.92 -6.52 3.15
C THR A 119 3.45 -6.79 3.48
N LEU A 120 2.60 -6.99 2.46
CA LEU A 120 1.19 -7.32 2.62
C LEU A 120 1.00 -8.64 3.36
N ILE A 121 1.72 -9.68 2.96
CA ILE A 121 1.68 -11.01 3.60
C ILE A 121 2.10 -10.89 5.06
N GLU A 122 3.23 -10.24 5.34
CA GLU A 122 3.70 -10.08 6.73
C GLU A 122 2.67 -9.32 7.58
N VAL A 123 2.10 -8.23 7.08
CA VAL A 123 1.09 -7.45 7.81
C VAL A 123 -0.21 -8.24 8.00
N ALA A 124 -0.64 -9.01 6.99
CA ALA A 124 -1.81 -9.87 7.08
C ALA A 124 -1.62 -10.97 8.14
N GLU A 125 -0.47 -11.65 8.14
CA GLU A 125 -0.10 -12.63 9.17
C GLU A 125 -0.09 -12.00 10.57
N ARG A 126 0.52 -10.82 10.70
CA ARG A 126 0.59 -10.08 11.96
C ARG A 126 -0.78 -9.68 12.47
N PHE A 127 -1.80 -9.48 11.65
CA PHE A 127 -3.17 -9.21 12.10
C PHE A 127 -4.08 -10.44 12.10
N GLY A 128 -3.60 -11.60 11.63
CA GLY A 128 -4.40 -12.80 11.44
C GLY A 128 -5.52 -12.58 10.43
N VAL A 129 -5.21 -11.92 9.32
CA VAL A 129 -6.14 -11.65 8.23
C VAL A 129 -6.01 -12.74 7.17
N ASP A 130 -7.12 -13.41 6.90
CA ASP A 130 -7.30 -14.23 5.71
C ASP A 130 -7.70 -13.30 4.54
N LEU A 131 -6.77 -13.15 3.58
CA LEU A 131 -6.91 -12.25 2.43
C LEU A 131 -7.97 -12.74 1.42
N ASP A 132 -8.31 -14.03 1.44
CA ASP A 132 -9.28 -14.65 0.52
C ASP A 132 -10.66 -14.84 1.13
N ALA A 133 -10.77 -14.80 2.47
CA ALA A 133 -12.07 -14.89 3.13
C ALA A 133 -13.00 -13.71 2.81
N VAL A 134 -14.30 -13.97 2.85
CA VAL A 134 -15.36 -12.96 2.72
C VAL A 134 -15.90 -12.61 4.10
N ASP A 135 -16.05 -11.32 4.40
CA ASP A 135 -16.66 -10.75 5.63
C ASP A 135 -16.08 -11.26 6.97
N LYS A 136 -14.88 -11.86 6.96
CA LYS A 136 -14.15 -12.17 8.21
C LYS A 136 -13.30 -10.95 8.62
N PRO A 137 -13.40 -10.46 9.89
CA PRO A 137 -12.53 -9.42 10.41
C PRO A 137 -11.15 -9.98 10.78
N ALA A 138 -10.22 -9.08 11.12
CA ALA A 138 -8.88 -9.44 11.58
C ALA A 138 -8.96 -10.12 12.94
N ALA A 139 -8.07 -11.06 13.20
CA ALA A 139 -8.00 -11.72 14.51
C ALA A 139 -7.58 -10.75 15.62
N LYS A 140 -6.78 -9.73 15.29
CA LYS A 140 -6.38 -8.67 16.23
C LYS A 140 -6.22 -7.32 15.54
N SER A 141 -6.49 -6.26 16.28
CA SER A 141 -6.34 -4.86 15.87
C SER A 141 -5.33 -4.08 16.73
N SER A 142 -4.68 -4.75 17.70
CA SER A 142 -3.64 -4.15 18.52
C SER A 142 -2.41 -3.79 17.69
N PRO A 143 -1.65 -2.76 18.08
CA PRO A 143 -0.39 -2.42 17.44
C PRO A 143 0.54 -3.62 17.25
N ILE A 144 1.26 -3.66 16.13
CA ILE A 144 2.28 -4.68 15.88
C ILE A 144 3.48 -4.38 16.75
N ARG A 145 3.85 -5.32 17.60
CA ARG A 145 5.01 -5.28 18.48
C ARG A 145 5.74 -6.63 18.42
#